data_AF-A0A5G2RM42-F1
#
_entry.id   AF-A0A5G2RM42-F1
#
_cell.length_a   1.000
_cell.length_b   1.000
_cell.length_c   1.000
_cell.angle_alpha   90.00
_cell.angle_beta   90.00
_cell.angle_gamma   90.00
#
_symmetry.space_group_name_H-M   'P 1'
#
loop_
_entity.id
_entity.type
_entity.pdbx_description
1 polymer ?
#
loop_
_entity_poly.entity_id
_entity_poly.type
_entity_poly.pdbx_seq_one_letter_code
_entity_poly.pdbx_strand_id
1 'polypeptide(L)'
;MERVSGGCDRRGSSSADPRSTFVLSNLAEVVERVLTFLPAKALLRVAGVCRLWRECVRRVLRTHQSVTWISTGSGDAGLLEEHCLVRVVTEELENVHILPRTVLYMADSETFISLEECRGHKRARKRTTMEAAFALEKLFPKQCQILGIVTPGIVVTPMGSSSSRPQEIEIGESGFALLFPQIEGIKIQPFHFIKDPKKLTLERQQLTEVGLLDNPELRVVLVFGYNCCKAGASNYLQRVVSTFSDMNVILAGGQVDNLASLTSEKYVYAAPICTW
;
A
#
# COMPACT_ATOMS: atom_id res chain seq x y z
N MET A 1 -24.44 -58.14 -31.49
CA MET A 1 -25.21 -56.88 -31.52
C MET A 1 -25.88 -56.74 -30.15
N GLU A 2 -25.79 -55.53 -29.61
CA GLU A 2 -26.48 -54.96 -28.44
C GLU A 2 -26.10 -55.37 -26.99
N ARG A 3 -26.00 -54.30 -26.20
CA ARG A 3 -25.56 -54.12 -24.81
C ARG A 3 -26.79 -53.82 -23.93
N VAL A 4 -26.80 -54.21 -22.65
CA VAL A 4 -27.35 -53.46 -21.50
C VAL A 4 -26.66 -54.04 -20.24
N SER A 5 -25.71 -53.36 -19.57
CA SER A 5 -25.78 -52.27 -18.58
C SER A 5 -26.29 -52.67 -17.18
N GLY A 6 -25.46 -52.35 -16.17
CA GLY A 6 -25.75 -52.40 -14.74
C GLY A 6 -24.48 -52.68 -13.96
N GLY A 7 -23.91 -51.82 -13.12
CA GLY A 7 -24.31 -50.54 -12.58
C GLY A 7 -23.44 -50.35 -11.34
N CYS A 8 -22.45 -49.47 -11.42
CA CYS A 8 -21.61 -49.04 -10.31
C CYS A 8 -22.38 -48.02 -9.49
N ASP A 9 -22.47 -48.21 -8.17
CA ASP A 9 -22.68 -47.09 -7.24
C ASP A 9 -22.14 -47.45 -5.84
N ARG A 10 -20.82 -47.29 -5.70
CA ARG A 10 -20.19 -47.07 -4.38
C ARG A 10 -20.48 -45.62 -3.95
N ARG A 11 -21.67 -45.37 -3.41
CA ARG A 11 -21.89 -44.18 -2.57
C ARG A 11 -21.36 -44.45 -1.18
N GLY A 12 -20.07 -44.18 -0.98
CA GLY A 12 -19.54 -43.91 0.33
C GLY A 12 -20.12 -42.58 0.82
N SER A 13 -21.27 -42.61 1.49
CA SER A 13 -21.71 -41.48 2.31
C SER A 13 -20.73 -41.38 3.48
N SER A 14 -19.80 -40.44 3.38
CA SER A 14 -19.01 -39.97 4.50
C SER A 14 -19.98 -39.37 5.53
N SER A 15 -20.47 -40.19 6.45
CA SER A 15 -21.09 -39.69 7.68
C SER A 15 -19.95 -39.13 8.53
N ALA A 16 -19.71 -37.83 8.41
CA ALA A 16 -18.81 -37.14 9.32
C ALA A 16 -19.35 -37.36 10.75
N ASP A 17 -18.59 -38.09 11.58
CA ASP A 17 -18.93 -38.32 12.97
C ASP A 17 -19.04 -36.95 13.68
N PRO A 18 -20.18 -36.63 14.33
CA PRO A 18 -20.36 -35.36 15.03
C PRO A 18 -19.26 -35.07 16.06
N ARG A 19 -18.63 -36.11 16.64
CA ARG A 19 -17.48 -35.94 17.55
C ARG A 19 -16.23 -35.46 16.81
N SER A 20 -15.98 -35.97 15.61
CA SER A 20 -14.84 -35.55 14.78
C SER A 20 -14.96 -34.09 14.36
N THR A 21 -16.19 -33.64 14.06
CA THR A 21 -16.47 -32.24 13.70
C THR A 21 -16.23 -31.30 14.88
N PHE A 22 -16.63 -31.69 16.10
CA PHE A 22 -16.43 -30.92 17.32
C PHE A 22 -14.95 -30.80 17.72
N VAL A 23 -14.16 -31.88 17.56
CA VAL A 23 -12.71 -31.85 17.83
C VAL A 23 -11.99 -30.95 16.83
N LEU A 24 -12.37 -31.00 15.55
CA LEU A 24 -11.78 -30.14 14.51
C LEU A 24 -12.14 -28.67 14.70
N SER A 25 -13.34 -28.34 15.18
CA SER A 25 -13.71 -26.95 15.51
C SER A 25 -12.90 -26.42 16.70
N ASN A 26 -12.73 -27.22 17.75
CA ASN A 26 -11.91 -26.82 18.91
C ASN A 26 -10.44 -26.63 18.51
N LEU A 27 -9.89 -27.52 17.68
CA LEU A 27 -8.54 -27.38 17.16
C LEU A 27 -8.40 -26.12 16.28
N ALA A 28 -9.38 -25.83 15.42
CA ALA A 28 -9.39 -24.64 14.58
C ALA A 28 -9.35 -23.35 15.41
N GLU A 29 -10.13 -23.29 16.48
CA GLU A 29 -10.19 -22.13 17.37
C GLU A 29 -8.86 -21.91 18.13
N VAL A 30 -8.24 -23.00 18.62
CA VAL A 30 -6.92 -22.94 19.27
C VAL A 30 -5.85 -22.50 18.27
N VAL A 31 -5.82 -23.09 17.08
CA VAL A 31 -4.87 -22.71 16.02
C VAL A 31 -5.06 -21.25 15.66
N GLU A 32 -6.29 -20.79 15.45
CA GLU A 32 -6.58 -19.39 15.13
C GLU A 32 -6.08 -18.43 16.22
N ARG A 33 -6.30 -18.72 17.51
CA ARG A 33 -5.77 -17.92 18.62
C ARG A 33 -4.25 -17.91 18.69
N VAL A 34 -3.59 -19.02 18.37
CA VAL A 34 -2.11 -19.03 18.32
C VAL A 34 -1.62 -18.17 17.15
N LEU A 35 -2.30 -18.24 16.01
CA LEU A 35 -1.95 -17.50 14.80
C LEU A 35 -2.15 -15.99 14.95
N THR A 36 -3.08 -15.50 15.79
CA THR A 36 -3.24 -14.04 16.00
C THR A 36 -2.01 -13.35 16.57
N PHE A 37 -1.08 -14.09 17.18
CA PHE A 37 0.19 -13.53 17.70
C PHE A 37 1.31 -13.48 16.65
N LEU A 38 1.07 -13.95 15.43
CA LEU A 38 2.08 -13.99 14.38
C LEU A 38 1.98 -12.79 13.44
N PRO A 39 3.13 -12.21 13.02
CA PRO A 39 3.18 -11.22 11.95
C PRO A 39 2.64 -11.78 10.62
N ALA A 40 2.19 -10.89 9.73
CA ALA A 40 1.58 -11.26 8.46
C ALA A 40 2.52 -12.10 7.59
N LYS A 41 3.82 -11.79 7.57
CA LYS A 41 4.81 -12.55 6.79
C LYS A 41 4.96 -13.99 7.30
N ALA A 42 4.95 -14.19 8.63
CA ALA A 42 4.97 -15.51 9.24
C ALA A 42 3.67 -16.28 8.95
N LEU A 43 2.51 -15.61 9.06
CA LEU A 43 1.20 -16.18 8.71
C LEU A 43 1.16 -16.71 7.27
N LEU A 44 1.68 -15.95 6.31
CA LEU A 44 1.73 -16.37 4.90
C LEU A 44 2.60 -17.61 4.69
N ARG A 45 3.72 -17.75 5.41
CA ARG A 45 4.56 -18.96 5.37
C ARG A 45 3.80 -20.16 5.94
N VAL A 46 3.13 -19.96 7.07
CA VAL A 46 2.40 -20.99 7.80
C VAL A 46 1.12 -21.46 7.08
N ALA A 47 0.51 -20.62 6.23
CA ALA A 47 -0.62 -21.00 5.38
C ALA A 47 -0.32 -22.17 4.41
N GLY A 48 0.97 -22.49 4.20
CA GLY A 48 1.44 -23.63 3.41
C GLY A 48 1.30 -24.99 4.09
N VAL A 49 1.20 -25.05 5.43
CA VAL A 49 1.29 -26.30 6.21
C VAL A 49 0.16 -27.29 5.89
N CYS A 50 -1.10 -26.86 6.01
CA CYS A 50 -2.26 -27.67 5.63
C CYS A 50 -3.49 -26.80 5.35
N ARG A 51 -4.59 -27.42 4.90
CA ARG A 51 -5.85 -26.70 4.59
C ARG A 51 -6.42 -25.97 5.80
N LEU A 52 -6.44 -26.60 6.97
CA LEU A 52 -6.97 -26.00 8.19
C LEU A 52 -6.23 -24.71 8.55
N TRP A 53 -4.90 -24.77 8.58
CA TRP A 53 -4.06 -23.60 8.90
C TRP A 53 -4.22 -22.50 7.85
N ARG A 54 -4.33 -22.85 6.57
CA ARG A 54 -4.62 -21.90 5.50
C ARG A 54 -5.93 -21.15 5.72
N GLU A 55 -7.00 -21.84 6.08
CA GLU A 55 -8.29 -21.19 6.37
C GLU A 55 -8.25 -20.35 7.66
N CYS A 56 -7.52 -20.79 8.69
CA CYS A 56 -7.33 -20.00 9.91
C CYS A 56 -6.52 -18.73 9.62
N VAL A 57 -5.41 -18.82 8.89
CA VAL A 57 -4.61 -17.65 8.47
C VAL A 57 -5.47 -16.63 7.69
N ARG A 58 -6.31 -17.09 6.76
CA ARG A 58 -7.20 -16.19 6.01
C ARG A 58 -8.20 -15.47 6.92
N ARG A 59 -8.70 -16.14 7.96
CA ARG A 59 -9.60 -15.52 8.94
C ARG A 59 -8.87 -14.50 9.82
N VAL A 60 -7.71 -14.85 10.35
CA VAL A 60 -6.85 -13.92 11.13
C VAL A 60 -6.48 -12.67 10.31
N LEU A 61 -6.01 -12.83 9.07
CA LEU A 61 -5.67 -11.66 8.25
C LEU A 61 -6.87 -10.77 7.90
N ARG A 62 -8.09 -11.30 7.91
CA ARG A 62 -9.33 -10.52 7.70
C ARG A 62 -9.80 -9.76 8.93
N THR A 63 -9.42 -10.18 10.14
CA THR A 63 -9.72 -9.42 11.36
C THR A 63 -8.76 -8.24 11.54
N HIS A 64 -7.57 -8.31 10.94
CA HIS A 64 -6.56 -7.26 11.00
C HIS A 64 -6.86 -6.09 10.04
N GLN A 65 -7.84 -5.26 10.41
CA GLN A 65 -8.34 -4.14 9.58
C GLN A 65 -7.82 -2.76 10.01
N SER A 66 -6.88 -2.68 10.95
CA SER A 66 -6.30 -1.40 11.39
C SER A 66 -5.21 -0.92 10.43
N VAL A 67 -5.22 0.37 10.09
CA VAL A 67 -4.08 1.01 9.42
C VAL A 67 -2.86 0.99 10.33
N THR A 68 -1.68 0.75 9.77
CA THR A 68 -0.40 0.80 10.50
C THR A 68 0.57 1.69 9.71
N TRP A 69 1.61 2.19 10.36
CA TRP A 69 2.66 2.96 9.70
C TRP A 69 4.04 2.47 10.09
N ILE A 70 4.98 2.64 9.17
CA ILE A 70 6.41 2.49 9.40
C ILE A 70 7.03 3.87 9.21
N SER A 71 7.93 4.30 10.09
CA SER A 71 8.57 5.61 9.98
C SER A 71 10.04 5.51 10.34
N THR A 72 10.86 6.29 9.65
CA THR A 72 12.26 6.51 9.98
C THR A 72 12.55 8.00 10.15
N GLY A 73 13.43 8.31 11.10
CA GLY A 73 13.87 9.67 11.37
C GLY A 73 15.39 9.80 11.44
N SER A 74 15.87 11.04 11.38
CA SER A 74 17.29 11.39 11.40
C SER A 74 17.92 10.97 12.73
N GLY A 75 18.47 9.76 12.77
CA GLY A 75 19.05 9.18 13.98
C GLY A 75 19.97 7.99 13.73
N ASP A 76 19.91 7.36 12.56
CA ASP A 76 20.74 6.21 12.24
C ASP A 76 21.36 6.34 10.85
N ALA A 77 22.21 7.37 10.70
CA ALA A 77 23.16 7.48 9.60
C ALA A 77 24.27 6.44 9.80
N GLY A 78 23.90 5.17 9.69
CA GLY A 78 24.85 4.07 9.58
C GLY A 78 25.57 4.15 8.23
N LEU A 79 26.83 3.70 8.22
CA LEU A 79 27.74 3.61 7.06
C LEU A 79 27.28 2.65 5.93
N LEU A 80 25.97 2.41 5.80
CA LEU A 80 25.38 1.44 4.88
C LEU A 80 24.93 2.11 3.59
N GLU A 81 25.22 1.48 2.45
CA GLU A 81 24.90 1.94 1.09
C GLU A 81 23.39 1.94 0.75
N GLU A 82 22.51 1.49 1.67
CA GLU A 82 21.07 1.35 1.43
C GLU A 82 20.27 2.53 2.00
N HIS A 83 19.30 3.02 1.22
CA HIS A 83 18.41 4.13 1.61
C HIS A 83 17.67 3.83 2.93
N CYS A 84 17.66 4.79 3.85
CA CYS A 84 17.18 4.60 5.21
C CYS A 84 15.74 4.07 5.30
N LEU A 85 14.82 4.59 4.46
CA LEU A 85 13.44 4.12 4.45
C LEU A 85 13.32 2.67 3.91
N VAL A 86 14.12 2.28 2.91
CA VAL A 86 14.12 0.90 2.38
C VAL A 86 14.54 -0.08 3.46
N ARG A 87 15.63 0.24 4.18
CA ARG A 87 16.14 -0.56 5.29
C ARG A 87 15.10 -0.72 6.40
N VAL A 88 14.58 0.39 6.93
CA VAL A 88 13.61 0.36 8.03
C VAL A 88 12.32 -0.35 7.63
N VAL A 89 11.81 -0.14 6.41
CA VAL A 89 10.63 -0.88 5.93
C VAL A 89 10.94 -2.38 5.82
N THR A 90 12.13 -2.77 5.37
CA THR A 90 12.52 -4.18 5.28
C THR A 90 12.54 -4.85 6.65
N GLU A 91 13.13 -4.19 7.64
CA GLU A 91 13.23 -4.69 9.02
C GLU A 91 11.85 -4.75 9.69
N GLU A 92 11.08 -3.67 9.62
CA GLU A 92 9.80 -3.55 10.32
C GLU A 92 8.69 -4.41 9.71
N LEU A 93 8.75 -4.71 8.41
CA LEU A 93 7.80 -5.62 7.76
C LEU A 93 7.84 -7.05 8.33
N GLU A 94 8.90 -7.46 9.01
CA GLU A 94 8.93 -8.74 9.74
C GLU A 94 8.00 -8.74 10.95
N ASN A 95 7.67 -7.57 11.52
CA ASN A 95 6.87 -7.40 12.72
C ASN A 95 5.43 -6.91 12.43
N VAL A 96 5.13 -6.51 11.20
CA VAL A 96 3.79 -6.03 10.81
C VAL A 96 2.79 -7.19 10.78
N HIS A 97 1.65 -7.00 11.48
CA HIS A 97 0.59 -8.00 11.59
C HIS A 97 -0.48 -7.90 10.49
N ILE A 98 -0.52 -6.80 9.75
CA ILE A 98 -1.47 -6.58 8.67
C ILE A 98 -0.89 -6.99 7.30
N LEU A 99 -1.76 -7.41 6.37
CA LEU A 99 -1.38 -7.61 4.98
C LEU A 99 -1.75 -6.35 4.17
N PRO A 100 -0.79 -5.50 3.77
CA PRO A 100 -1.11 -4.26 3.07
C PRO A 100 -1.69 -4.53 1.68
N ARG A 101 -2.82 -3.87 1.39
CA ARG A 101 -3.46 -3.76 0.07
C ARG A 101 -3.13 -2.46 -0.63
N THR A 102 -2.96 -1.39 0.13
CA THR A 102 -2.51 -0.10 -0.37
C THR A 102 -1.39 0.43 0.53
N VAL A 103 -0.37 1.03 -0.08
CA VAL A 103 0.74 1.69 0.61
C VAL A 103 0.86 3.12 0.10
N LEU A 104 0.86 4.07 1.02
CA LEU A 104 1.22 5.46 0.75
C LEU A 104 2.53 5.75 1.49
N TYR A 105 3.62 5.96 0.77
CA TYR A 105 4.87 6.38 1.38
C TYR A 105 5.23 7.81 0.99
N MET A 106 5.79 8.54 1.94
CA MET A 106 6.40 9.84 1.76
C MET A 106 7.84 9.76 2.24
N ALA A 107 8.77 10.22 1.41
CA ALA A 107 10.19 10.26 1.76
C ALA A 107 10.78 11.61 1.37
N ASP A 108 11.76 12.02 2.16
CA ASP A 108 12.45 13.27 1.92
C ASP A 108 13.24 13.18 0.61
N SER A 109 13.44 14.33 -0.04
CA SER A 109 14.21 14.39 -1.27
C SER A 109 15.64 13.87 -1.11
N GLU A 110 16.25 14.00 0.08
CA GLU A 110 17.58 13.48 0.44
C GLU A 110 17.60 11.95 0.58
N THR A 111 16.49 11.31 1.00
CA THR A 111 16.35 9.84 1.02
C THR A 111 16.56 9.21 -0.35
N PHE A 112 16.46 9.99 -1.43
CA PHE A 112 16.61 9.53 -2.80
C PHE A 112 17.87 10.07 -3.50
N ILE A 113 18.76 10.76 -2.77
CA ILE A 113 20.02 11.31 -3.27
C ILE A 113 21.17 10.53 -2.63
N SER A 114 21.90 9.74 -3.41
CA SER A 114 23.18 9.18 -2.94
C SER A 114 24.18 10.31 -2.65
N LEU A 115 24.86 10.21 -1.50
CA LEU A 115 25.89 11.17 -1.04
C LEU A 115 27.06 11.30 -2.04
N GLU A 116 27.28 10.32 -2.93
CA GLU A 116 28.42 10.29 -3.85
C GLU A 116 28.22 11.05 -5.18
N GLU A 117 26.98 11.36 -5.59
CA GLU A 117 26.71 11.87 -6.95
C GLU A 117 26.38 13.38 -7.04
N CYS A 118 26.65 14.16 -6.00
CA CYS A 118 26.43 15.61 -6.03
C CYS A 118 27.56 16.38 -6.75
N ARG A 119 27.86 16.00 -7.99
CA ARG A 119 28.56 16.86 -8.97
C ARG A 119 27.72 17.04 -10.24
N GLY A 120 26.66 17.85 -10.12
CA GLY A 120 26.19 18.69 -11.23
C GLY A 120 25.26 18.11 -12.30
N HIS A 121 24.71 16.89 -12.18
CA HIS A 121 23.86 16.30 -13.22
C HIS A 121 22.44 15.92 -12.75
N LYS A 122 21.44 16.74 -13.12
CA LYS A 122 20.00 16.51 -12.86
C LYS A 122 19.47 15.14 -13.36
N ARG A 123 20.16 14.51 -14.33
CA ARG A 123 19.80 13.19 -14.88
C ARG A 123 20.19 12.03 -13.95
N ALA A 124 21.31 12.13 -13.23
CA ALA A 124 21.77 11.09 -12.30
C ALA A 124 20.81 10.97 -11.10
N ARG A 125 20.46 12.12 -10.49
CA ARG A 125 19.47 12.20 -9.39
C ARG A 125 18.13 11.51 -9.71
N LYS A 126 17.61 11.65 -10.94
CA LYS A 126 16.36 11.00 -11.35
C LYS A 126 16.47 9.47 -11.41
N ARG A 127 17.65 8.93 -11.72
CA ARG A 127 17.90 7.48 -11.81
C ARG A 127 17.94 6.84 -10.43
N THR A 128 18.65 7.45 -9.48
CA THR A 128 18.75 6.97 -8.08
C THR A 128 17.40 6.97 -7.37
N THR A 129 16.57 8.00 -7.58
CA THR A 129 15.20 8.04 -7.04
C THR A 129 14.34 6.87 -7.53
N MET A 130 14.49 6.46 -8.80
CA MET A 130 13.75 5.33 -9.35
C MET A 130 14.22 3.98 -8.79
N GLU A 131 15.52 3.85 -8.47
CA GLU A 131 16.09 2.62 -7.91
C GLU A 131 15.60 2.36 -6.48
N ALA A 132 15.63 3.37 -5.62
CA ALA A 132 15.10 3.32 -4.26
C ALA A 132 13.58 3.07 -4.22
N ALA A 133 12.82 3.80 -5.05
CA ALA A 133 11.38 3.61 -5.16
C ALA A 133 11.05 2.17 -5.60
N PHE A 134 11.81 1.63 -6.56
CA PHE A 134 11.65 0.26 -7.02
C PHE A 134 12.05 -0.78 -5.96
N ALA A 135 13.09 -0.51 -5.16
CA ALA A 135 13.46 -1.35 -4.03
C ALA A 135 12.33 -1.41 -2.99
N LEU A 136 11.76 -0.26 -2.60
CA LEU A 136 10.59 -0.18 -1.72
C LEU A 136 9.40 -0.97 -2.28
N GLU A 137 9.09 -0.79 -3.55
CA GLU A 137 7.95 -1.49 -4.16
C GLU A 137 8.07 -3.02 -4.11
N LYS A 138 9.30 -3.55 -4.23
CA LYS A 138 9.56 -5.00 -4.17
C LYS A 138 9.34 -5.61 -2.79
N LEU A 139 9.31 -4.80 -1.73
CA LEU A 139 9.09 -5.28 -0.36
C LEU A 139 7.63 -5.67 -0.11
N PHE A 140 6.70 -5.11 -0.89
CA PHE A 140 5.27 -5.31 -0.70
C PHE A 140 4.70 -6.43 -1.58
N PRO A 141 3.52 -6.99 -1.24
CA PRO A 141 2.87 -8.00 -2.06
C PRO A 141 2.63 -7.52 -3.50
N LYS A 142 2.76 -8.42 -4.50
CA LYS A 142 2.59 -8.09 -5.93
C LYS A 142 1.24 -7.43 -6.30
N GLN A 143 0.20 -7.64 -5.49
CA GLN A 143 -1.15 -7.08 -5.67
C GLN A 143 -1.37 -5.77 -4.90
N CYS A 144 -0.35 -5.27 -4.20
CA CYS A 144 -0.43 -4.06 -3.40
C CYS A 144 -0.40 -2.83 -4.31
N GLN A 145 -1.30 -1.87 -4.07
CA GLN A 145 -1.28 -0.58 -4.74
C GLN A 145 -0.35 0.36 -3.98
N ILE A 146 0.65 0.92 -4.65
CA ILE A 146 1.70 1.72 -4.03
C ILE A 146 1.67 3.13 -4.63
N LEU A 147 1.61 4.12 -3.77
CA LEU A 147 1.75 5.53 -4.07
C LEU A 147 2.96 6.07 -3.30
N GLY A 148 3.96 6.54 -4.05
CA GLY A 148 5.21 7.06 -3.52
C GLY A 148 5.37 8.54 -3.80
N ILE A 149 5.63 9.32 -2.77
CA ILE A 149 5.69 10.79 -2.84
C ILE A 149 7.03 11.28 -2.27
N VAL A 150 7.59 12.30 -2.91
CA VAL A 150 8.80 13.00 -2.46
C VAL A 150 8.44 14.39 -1.95
N THR A 151 8.92 14.76 -0.77
CA THR A 151 8.68 16.08 -0.14
C THR A 151 9.99 16.72 0.35
N PRO A 152 10.05 18.06 0.52
CA PRO A 152 11.25 18.78 0.98
C PRO A 152 11.29 18.92 2.51
N GLY A 153 11.11 17.83 3.23
CA GLY A 153 10.95 17.78 4.69
C GLY A 153 9.75 16.91 5.09
N ILE A 154 9.84 16.28 6.26
CA ILE A 154 8.84 15.35 6.76
C ILE A 154 8.58 15.53 8.24
N VAL A 155 7.29 15.53 8.61
CA VAL A 155 6.85 15.33 9.99
C VAL A 155 6.46 13.87 10.17
N VAL A 156 7.23 13.11 10.95
CA VAL A 156 6.97 11.70 11.25
C VAL A 156 6.44 11.53 12.67
N THR A 157 5.55 10.57 12.87
CA THR A 157 5.26 10.05 14.22
C THR A 157 6.03 8.74 14.38
N PRO A 158 7.03 8.66 15.27
CA PRO A 158 7.81 7.44 15.47
C PRO A 158 6.92 6.23 15.73
N MET A 159 7.34 5.07 15.22
CA MET A 159 6.67 3.80 15.47
C MET A 159 6.65 3.46 16.98
N GLY A 160 5.62 2.72 17.40
CA GLY A 160 5.47 2.26 18.78
C GLY A 160 4.30 2.94 19.48
N SER A 161 4.55 3.51 20.66
CA SER A 161 3.48 4.08 21.49
C SER A 161 2.76 5.23 20.78
N SER A 162 1.43 5.25 20.86
CA SER A 162 0.59 6.36 20.38
C SER A 162 0.86 7.69 21.10
N SER A 163 1.65 7.68 22.18
CA SER A 163 2.10 8.86 22.90
C SER A 163 3.39 9.48 22.35
N SER A 164 4.03 8.87 21.36
CA SER A 164 5.23 9.41 20.72
C SER A 164 4.93 10.77 20.10
N ARG A 165 5.74 11.78 20.42
CA ARG A 165 5.56 13.11 19.84
C ARG A 165 5.97 13.10 18.36
N PRO A 166 5.21 13.76 17.48
CA PRO A 166 5.65 13.99 16.11
C PRO A 166 7.00 14.70 16.08
N GLN A 167 7.84 14.32 15.12
CA GLN A 167 9.17 14.87 14.89
C GLN A 167 9.22 15.49 13.51
N GLU A 168 9.61 16.76 13.45
CA GLU A 168 9.85 17.48 12.20
C GLU A 168 11.32 17.30 11.81
N ILE A 169 11.54 16.83 10.58
CA ILE A 169 12.86 16.56 10.03
C ILE A 169 12.96 17.34 8.72
N GLU A 170 13.71 18.43 8.78
CA GLU A 170 13.97 19.30 7.63
C GLU A 170 15.21 18.86 6.84
N ILE A 171 16.15 18.17 7.49
CA ILE A 171 17.45 17.80 6.93
C ILE A 171 17.76 16.33 7.28
N GLY A 172 18.25 15.59 6.30
CA GLY A 172 18.62 14.18 6.41
C GLY A 172 17.56 13.23 5.84
N GLU A 173 17.99 11.98 5.61
CA GLU A 173 17.09 10.95 5.13
C GLU A 173 15.97 10.69 6.15
N SER A 174 14.73 10.83 5.72
CA SER A 174 13.55 10.58 6.54
C SER A 174 12.39 10.13 5.67
N GLY A 175 11.42 9.46 6.30
CA GLY A 175 10.26 9.00 5.57
C GLY A 175 9.34 8.14 6.39
N PHE A 176 8.16 7.90 5.84
CA PHE A 176 7.20 6.98 6.41
C PHE A 176 6.41 6.27 5.31
N ALA A 177 5.86 5.12 5.66
CA ALA A 177 4.93 4.35 4.85
C ALA A 177 3.68 4.04 5.66
N LEU A 178 2.53 4.52 5.19
CA LEU A 178 1.22 4.12 5.67
C LEU A 178 0.80 2.84 4.97
N LEU A 179 0.44 1.83 5.76
CA LEU A 179 0.07 0.49 5.33
C LEU A 179 -1.43 0.29 5.57
N PHE A 180 -2.20 0.22 4.49
CA PHE A 180 -3.64 0.02 4.55
C PHE A 180 -3.96 -1.45 4.24
N PRO A 181 -4.54 -2.22 5.18
CA PRO A 181 -5.06 -3.55 4.87
C PRO A 181 -6.36 -3.46 4.06
N GLN A 182 -6.93 -4.62 3.73
CA GLN A 182 -8.33 -4.65 3.31
C GLN A 182 -9.21 -4.33 4.53
N ILE A 183 -9.88 -3.18 4.49
CA ILE A 183 -10.84 -2.79 5.53
C ILE A 183 -12.25 -3.02 4.98
N GLU A 184 -13.11 -3.63 5.78
CA GLU A 184 -14.49 -3.89 5.39
C GLU A 184 -15.26 -2.58 5.23
N GLY A 185 -15.99 -2.46 4.12
CA GLY A 185 -16.73 -1.23 3.79
C GLY A 185 -15.87 -0.06 3.27
N ILE A 186 -14.54 -0.18 3.24
CA ILE A 186 -13.66 0.88 2.73
C ILE A 186 -13.06 0.47 1.38
N LYS A 187 -13.23 1.35 0.39
CA LYS A 187 -12.57 1.26 -0.91
C LYS A 187 -11.59 2.42 -1.07
N ILE A 188 -10.30 2.10 -1.18
CA ILE A 188 -9.26 3.07 -1.52
C ILE A 188 -9.04 2.98 -3.03
N GLN A 189 -9.10 4.12 -3.73
CA GLN A 189 -8.92 4.18 -5.17
C GLN A 189 -7.94 5.31 -5.52
N PRO A 190 -6.76 4.97 -6.08
CA PRO A 190 -5.83 5.98 -6.58
C PRO A 190 -6.40 6.62 -7.85
N PHE A 191 -6.15 7.91 -8.01
CA PHE A 191 -6.44 8.66 -9.23
C PHE A 191 -5.24 9.54 -9.58
N HIS A 192 -5.12 9.89 -10.84
CA HIS A 192 -4.03 10.71 -11.33
C HIS A 192 -4.49 11.60 -12.47
N PHE A 193 -4.27 12.90 -12.33
CA PHE A 193 -4.62 13.89 -13.34
C PHE A 193 -3.37 14.61 -13.81
N ILE A 194 -3.17 14.62 -15.13
CA ILE A 194 -2.10 15.36 -15.78
C ILE A 194 -2.72 16.60 -16.43
N LYS A 195 -2.18 17.78 -16.11
CA LYS A 195 -2.56 19.02 -16.78
C LYS A 195 -2.18 18.93 -18.26
N ASP A 196 -3.17 18.78 -19.12
CA ASP A 196 -3.01 18.90 -20.56
C ASP A 196 -3.14 20.38 -20.96
N PRO A 197 -2.11 21.00 -21.57
CA PRO A 197 -2.17 22.39 -22.03
C PRO A 197 -3.27 22.64 -23.07
N LYS A 198 -3.73 21.60 -23.78
CA LYS A 198 -4.81 21.69 -24.78
C LYS A 198 -6.21 21.55 -24.15
N LYS A 199 -6.32 20.92 -22.98
CA LYS A 199 -7.58 20.79 -22.23
C LYS A 199 -7.57 21.75 -21.05
N LEU A 200 -8.12 22.94 -21.26
CA LEU A 200 -8.18 23.99 -20.25
C LEU A 200 -9.11 23.66 -19.07
N THR A 201 -10.03 22.72 -19.26
CA THR A 201 -11.01 22.29 -18.26
C THR A 201 -10.74 20.86 -17.83
N LEU A 202 -10.74 20.65 -16.52
CA LEU A 202 -10.85 19.32 -15.94
C LEU A 202 -12.26 18.84 -16.26
N GLU A 203 -12.39 17.84 -17.13
CA GLU A 203 -13.68 17.39 -17.60
C GLU A 203 -14.42 16.74 -16.43
N ARG A 204 -15.63 17.24 -16.10
CA ARG A 204 -16.49 16.67 -15.05
C ARG A 204 -16.60 15.15 -15.18
N GLN A 205 -16.68 14.68 -16.43
CA GLN A 205 -16.70 13.26 -16.77
C GLN A 205 -15.49 12.50 -16.18
N GLN A 206 -14.26 13.03 -16.29
CA GLN A 206 -13.06 12.39 -15.75
C GLN A 206 -13.13 12.26 -14.22
N LEU A 207 -13.67 13.28 -13.54
CA LEU A 207 -13.87 13.25 -12.09
C LEU A 207 -14.94 12.23 -11.68
N THR A 208 -16.05 12.16 -12.42
CA THR A 208 -17.10 11.16 -12.19
C THR A 208 -16.59 9.74 -12.45
N GLU A 209 -15.79 9.51 -13.51
CA GLU A 209 -15.22 8.21 -13.86
C GLU A 209 -14.32 7.63 -12.75
N VAL A 210 -13.52 8.47 -12.09
CA VAL A 210 -12.70 8.05 -10.95
C VAL A 210 -13.46 8.03 -9.61
N GLY A 211 -14.76 8.36 -9.62
CA GLY A 211 -15.62 8.36 -8.45
C GLY A 211 -15.40 9.55 -7.50
N LEU A 212 -14.82 10.65 -8.00
CA LEU A 212 -14.65 11.90 -7.24
C LEU A 212 -15.89 12.80 -7.29
N LEU A 213 -16.77 12.59 -8.27
CA LEU A 213 -18.08 13.25 -8.37
C LEU A 213 -19.20 12.21 -8.42
N ASP A 214 -20.40 12.65 -8.04
CA ASP A 214 -21.63 11.84 -8.06
C ASP A 214 -21.51 10.50 -7.29
N ASN A 215 -20.60 10.45 -6.33
CA ASN A 215 -20.32 9.28 -5.49
C ASN A 215 -20.74 9.56 -4.03
N PRO A 216 -21.90 9.06 -3.57
CA PRO A 216 -22.39 9.31 -2.21
C PRO A 216 -21.55 8.62 -1.13
N GLU A 217 -20.74 7.63 -1.49
CA GLU A 217 -19.85 6.91 -0.58
C GLU A 217 -18.47 7.56 -0.43
N LEU A 218 -18.18 8.63 -1.18
CA LEU A 218 -16.92 9.35 -1.05
C LEU A 218 -16.88 10.08 0.29
N ARG A 219 -15.89 9.74 1.13
CA ARG A 219 -15.71 10.34 2.47
C ARG A 219 -14.41 11.13 2.60
N VAL A 220 -13.33 10.67 1.99
CA VAL A 220 -11.99 11.24 2.14
C VAL A 220 -11.30 11.31 0.78
N VAL A 221 -10.67 12.44 0.47
CA VAL A 221 -9.83 12.62 -0.72
C VAL A 221 -8.47 13.14 -0.27
N LEU A 222 -7.40 12.42 -0.66
CA LEU A 222 -6.03 12.86 -0.50
C LEU A 222 -5.51 13.40 -1.84
N VAL A 223 -5.18 14.70 -1.91
CA VAL A 223 -4.72 15.37 -3.14
C VAL A 223 -3.28 15.83 -2.99
N PHE A 224 -2.40 15.28 -3.82
CA PHE A 224 -0.98 15.64 -3.84
C PHE A 224 -0.64 16.31 -5.17
N GLY A 225 -0.40 17.62 -5.14
CA GLY A 225 0.01 18.39 -6.29
C GLY A 225 1.54 18.34 -6.44
N TYR A 226 2.05 17.70 -7.49
CA TYR A 226 3.48 17.64 -7.76
C TYR A 226 3.86 18.46 -9.01
N ASN A 227 5.12 18.88 -9.11
CA ASN A 227 5.58 19.80 -10.17
C ASN A 227 4.79 21.13 -10.25
N CYS A 228 4.28 21.64 -9.12
CA CYS A 228 3.44 22.85 -9.08
C CYS A 228 4.21 24.17 -9.26
N CYS A 229 5.53 24.15 -9.48
CA CYS A 229 6.32 25.32 -9.83
C CYS A 229 6.03 25.88 -11.24
N LYS A 230 5.27 25.15 -12.07
CA LYS A 230 4.91 25.57 -13.43
C LYS A 230 3.78 26.61 -13.43
N ALA A 231 3.83 27.53 -14.41
CA ALA A 231 2.80 28.54 -14.58
C ALA A 231 1.37 27.94 -14.66
N GLY A 232 0.47 28.47 -13.82
CA GLY A 232 -0.92 28.04 -13.72
C GLY A 232 -1.13 26.64 -13.13
N ALA A 233 -0.14 26.07 -12.43
CA ALA A 233 -0.33 24.84 -11.66
C ALA A 233 -1.14 25.09 -10.39
N SER A 234 -0.90 26.22 -9.70
CA SER A 234 -1.72 26.66 -8.56
C SER A 234 -3.19 26.79 -8.93
N ASN A 235 -3.50 27.47 -10.04
CA ASN A 235 -4.86 27.61 -10.55
C ASN A 235 -5.50 26.25 -10.90
N TYR A 236 -4.72 25.31 -11.43
CA TYR A 236 -5.20 23.97 -11.74
C TYR A 236 -5.52 23.18 -10.45
N LEU A 237 -4.62 23.22 -9.47
CA LEU A 237 -4.84 22.57 -8.17
C LEU A 237 -6.04 23.19 -7.45
N GLN A 238 -6.16 24.52 -7.46
CA GLN A 238 -7.31 25.21 -6.89
C GLN A 238 -8.62 24.79 -7.56
N ARG A 239 -8.64 24.57 -8.88
CA ARG A 239 -9.83 24.04 -9.57
C ARG A 239 -10.18 22.63 -9.11
N VAL A 240 -9.20 21.74 -8.97
CA VAL A 240 -9.40 20.39 -8.41
C VAL A 240 -9.99 20.50 -7.01
N VAL A 241 -9.37 21.28 -6.14
CA VAL A 241 -9.81 21.49 -4.75
C VAL A 241 -11.23 22.08 -4.70
N SER A 242 -11.54 23.06 -5.55
CA SER A 242 -12.85 23.70 -5.61
C SER A 242 -13.99 22.77 -6.03
N THR A 243 -13.65 21.64 -6.66
CA THR A 243 -14.63 20.60 -7.01
C THR A 243 -15.27 19.99 -5.76
N PHE A 244 -14.57 20.00 -4.63
CA PHE A 244 -15.01 19.38 -3.38
C PHE A 244 -15.62 20.37 -2.39
N SER A 245 -15.66 21.67 -2.70
CA SER A 245 -16.07 22.72 -1.74
C SER A 245 -17.50 22.58 -1.23
N ASP A 246 -18.41 22.07 -2.07
CA ASP A 246 -19.82 21.87 -1.71
C ASP A 246 -20.14 20.41 -1.33
N MET A 247 -19.11 19.57 -1.18
CA MET A 247 -19.26 18.14 -0.88
C MET A 247 -19.01 17.85 0.60
N ASN A 248 -19.73 16.87 1.15
CA ASN A 248 -19.48 16.38 2.51
C ASN A 248 -18.31 15.39 2.55
N VAL A 249 -17.11 15.89 2.22
CA VAL A 249 -15.88 15.10 2.04
C VAL A 249 -14.75 15.76 2.82
N ILE A 250 -13.93 14.94 3.49
CA ILE A 250 -12.67 15.39 4.08
C ILE A 250 -11.62 15.48 2.98
N LEU A 251 -11.15 16.68 2.71
CA LEU A 251 -10.06 16.93 1.78
C LEU A 251 -8.77 17.18 2.54
N ALA A 252 -7.73 16.41 2.24
CA ALA A 252 -6.39 16.60 2.78
C ALA A 252 -5.33 16.41 1.70
N GLY A 253 -4.09 16.82 1.99
CA GLY A 253 -2.96 16.71 1.08
C GLY A 253 -2.18 18.01 0.97
N GLY A 254 -1.44 18.18 -0.11
CA GLY A 254 -0.56 19.33 -0.25
C GLY A 254 0.27 19.33 -1.52
N GLN A 255 1.08 20.37 -1.65
CA GLN A 255 2.08 20.44 -2.70
C GLN A 255 3.31 19.60 -2.30
N VAL A 256 3.79 18.79 -3.24
CA VAL A 256 4.92 17.89 -3.07
C VAL A 256 5.90 18.09 -4.22
N ASP A 257 7.12 17.59 -4.08
CA ASP A 257 8.15 17.80 -5.11
C ASP A 257 7.89 16.93 -6.31
N ASN A 258 7.77 15.62 -6.09
CA ASN A 258 7.67 14.64 -7.17
C ASN A 258 6.90 13.39 -6.77
N LEU A 259 6.41 12.68 -7.79
CA LEU A 259 5.86 11.34 -7.69
C LEU A 259 7.00 10.33 -7.91
N ALA A 260 7.27 9.48 -6.91
CA ALA A 260 8.32 8.46 -6.96
C ALA A 260 7.80 7.12 -7.50
N SER A 261 6.56 6.75 -7.15
CA SER A 261 5.93 5.51 -7.58
C SER A 261 4.42 5.68 -7.70
N LEU A 262 3.84 5.06 -8.73
CA LEU A 262 2.41 4.91 -8.88
C LEU A 262 2.10 3.59 -9.58
N THR A 263 1.63 2.58 -8.83
CA THR A 263 1.36 1.26 -9.42
C THR A 263 0.18 1.28 -10.39
N SER A 264 -0.71 2.28 -10.35
CA SER A 264 -1.81 2.40 -11.31
C SER A 264 -1.33 2.67 -12.74
N GLU A 265 -0.14 3.26 -12.93
CA GLU A 265 0.46 3.49 -14.26
C GLU A 265 1.11 2.21 -14.83
N LYS A 266 1.50 1.24 -13.98
CA LYS A 266 2.20 0.03 -14.42
C LYS A 266 1.30 -0.97 -15.16
N TYR A 267 -0.01 -0.92 -14.93
CA TYR A 267 -0.98 -1.76 -15.66
C TYR A 267 -1.22 -1.32 -17.11
N VAL A 268 -0.70 -0.17 -17.54
CA VAL A 268 -0.79 0.27 -18.95
C VAL A 268 0.39 -0.25 -19.79
N TYR A 269 1.51 -0.66 -19.19
CA TYR A 269 2.72 -1.05 -19.93
C TYR A 269 3.43 -2.35 -19.48
N ALA A 270 2.99 -3.04 -18.42
CA ALA A 270 3.64 -4.27 -17.99
C ALA A 270 2.87 -5.53 -18.46
N ALA A 271 3.34 -6.13 -19.56
CA ALA A 271 3.08 -7.54 -19.84
C ALA A 271 3.57 -8.41 -18.66
N PRO A 272 2.89 -9.54 -18.37
CA PRO A 272 3.20 -10.35 -17.20
C PRO A 272 4.55 -11.06 -17.39
N ILE A 273 5.52 -10.75 -16.54
CA ILE A 273 6.65 -11.63 -16.32
C ILE A 273 6.38 -12.36 -15.00
N CYS A 274 5.92 -13.60 -15.13
CA CYS A 274 6.01 -14.62 -14.08
C CYS A 274 7.47 -14.65 -13.58
N THR A 275 7.72 -14.63 -12.27
CA THR A 275 8.11 -15.86 -11.57
C THR A 275 7.84 -15.79 -10.06
N TRP A 276 7.67 -17.00 -9.53
CA TRP A 276 7.32 -17.47 -8.18
C TRP A 276 7.70 -16.56 -7.02
#